data_AF-A0A976M492-F1
#
_entry.id   AF-A0A976M492-F1
#
_cell.length_a   1.000
_cell.length_b   1.000
_cell.length_c   1.000
_cell.angle_alpha   90.00
_cell.angle_beta   90.00
_cell.angle_gamma   90.00
#
_symmetry.space_group_name_H-M   'P 1'
#
loop_
_entity.id
_entity.type
_entity.pdbx_description
1 polymer ?
#
loop_
_entity_poly.entity_id
_entity_poly.type
_entity_poly.pdbx_seq_one_letter_code
_entity_poly.pdbx_strand_id
1 'polypeptide(L)'
;MGSSQSHLNIHLLNTIGKYGQKGYHVEPTKTVATECKNFEVVTHKINYNGSNSKNFDIYIYNNKRPYTKDSYIFAYCSPNDKNQVVSAVKVYVSTFSPDEPLVISFLLNSGHTHNCLPSVLKGVGWDYAANITGHSFSGDLTKKLPELYEKVSLNWKIQFLADGDAKTQNFLRYESIDKEDKYKRYIYKPSFNKATMASKDLFSNIKPNTKNRIDSSYLGSVNKQFFDGIVVYANEGIALVLEFLDPCKKIHIQRKDKDATYWAQEELEYTDDASLETKLQELRKSSDEQDIVTYMLDKSDKYNDITVTPDDVKTTSYTKYTHKSTEEGKKPNIVFEGVKVTIGGKPYDTKTKTLEVYFLRVNGSKGEVRDRRPFLIVFDENGEGEKAKKKTYHFNNTEKFDDWIEYDEKKSGDLAKKLEEIGRSGGCSVDIQFLRSLAHQILVAEPAEDTKKEKPPDATRPEIYVPKPETKGPPLEWIITGSVGGVVVVSSSAVGYGVYWYNTTIKLLT
;
A
#
# COMPACT_ATOMS: atom_id res chain seq x y z
N MET A 1 26.98 12.93 64.75
CA MET A 1 27.70 13.19 63.49
C MET A 1 26.92 12.51 62.39
N GLY A 2 26.12 13.29 61.64
CA GLY A 2 25.12 12.78 60.71
C GLY A 2 25.79 12.12 59.50
N SER A 3 25.37 10.90 59.17
CA SER A 3 25.65 10.28 57.88
C SER A 3 25.17 11.22 56.79
N SER A 4 26.06 11.85 56.02
CA SER A 4 25.63 12.66 54.88
C SER A 4 24.88 11.76 53.90
N GLN A 5 23.86 12.31 53.24
CA GLN A 5 23.26 11.68 52.08
C GLN A 5 24.36 11.45 51.04
N SER A 6 24.36 10.28 50.40
CA SER A 6 25.24 9.95 49.29
C SER A 6 24.60 10.42 47.99
N HIS A 7 25.41 10.79 47.00
CA HIS A 7 24.89 11.27 45.71
C HIS A 7 24.82 10.14 44.69
N LEU A 8 23.69 10.02 44.02
CA LEU A 8 23.44 9.14 42.89
C LEU A 8 23.18 9.98 41.65
N ASN A 9 23.95 9.80 40.59
CA ASN A 9 23.79 10.59 39.37
C ASN A 9 23.08 9.77 38.30
N ILE A 10 22.09 10.35 37.62
CA ILE A 10 21.45 9.80 36.43
C ILE A 10 21.74 10.71 35.25
N HIS A 11 22.30 10.15 34.19
CA HIS A 11 22.61 10.86 32.95
C HIS A 11 21.61 10.46 31.89
N LEU A 12 20.60 11.30 31.63
CA LEU A 12 19.42 10.92 30.86
C LEU A 12 19.75 10.40 29.45
N LEU A 13 20.72 11.02 28.78
CA LEU A 13 21.13 10.68 27.42
C LEU A 13 22.12 9.49 27.34
N ASN A 14 22.54 8.95 28.49
CA ASN A 14 23.41 7.78 28.53
C ASN A 14 22.61 6.49 28.32
N THR A 15 22.55 5.99 27.09
CA THR A 15 21.72 4.85 26.69
C THR A 15 22.43 3.50 26.79
N ILE A 16 23.75 3.49 26.99
CA ILE A 16 24.59 2.28 27.01
C ILE A 16 25.58 2.28 28.17
N GLY A 17 26.00 1.08 28.57
CA GLY A 17 27.07 0.87 29.54
C GLY A 17 26.64 1.08 31.00
N LYS A 18 27.10 0.18 31.87
CA LYS A 18 26.89 0.30 33.32
C LYS A 18 27.74 1.43 33.89
N TYR A 19 27.19 2.18 34.83
CA TYR A 19 27.92 3.24 35.51
C TYR A 19 27.52 3.34 36.98
N GLY A 20 28.36 3.96 37.80
CA GLY A 20 28.08 4.11 39.23
C GLY A 20 29.35 4.29 40.04
N GLN A 21 29.22 4.17 41.35
CA GLN A 21 30.32 4.29 42.31
C GLN A 21 30.08 3.34 43.48
N LYS A 22 30.95 3.38 44.49
CA LYS A 22 30.76 2.57 45.70
C LYS A 22 29.37 2.87 46.30
N GLY A 23 28.54 1.84 46.39
CA GLY A 23 27.19 1.93 46.96
C GLY A 23 26.04 1.93 45.95
N TYR A 24 26.27 2.10 44.64
CA TYR A 24 25.24 1.85 43.61
C TYR A 24 25.81 1.61 42.22
N HIS A 25 25.03 1.01 41.34
CA HIS A 25 25.22 1.10 39.89
C HIS A 25 23.90 1.35 39.17
N VAL A 26 24.01 1.91 37.98
CA VAL A 26 22.92 2.23 37.06
C VAL A 26 23.15 1.48 35.76
N GLU A 27 22.10 0.83 35.28
CA GLU A 27 22.10 0.07 34.03
C GLU A 27 21.04 0.68 33.10
N PRO A 28 21.45 1.48 32.10
CA PRO A 28 20.54 2.02 31.11
C PRO A 28 20.15 0.93 30.10
N THR A 29 18.88 0.94 29.72
CA THR A 29 18.31 0.12 28.65
C THR A 29 17.39 0.99 27.81
N LYS A 30 17.46 0.87 26.48
CA LYS A 30 16.63 1.62 25.54
C LYS A 30 15.67 0.66 24.84
N THR A 31 14.39 0.97 24.88
CA THR A 31 13.33 0.18 24.20
C THR A 31 12.36 1.11 23.49
N VAL A 32 11.56 0.56 22.58
CA VAL A 32 10.36 1.23 22.05
C VAL A 32 9.35 1.39 23.19
N ALA A 33 8.73 2.56 23.28
CA ALA A 33 7.68 2.81 24.27
C ALA A 33 6.42 2.01 23.89
N THR A 34 5.96 1.17 24.81
CA THR A 34 4.75 0.35 24.65
C THR A 34 3.49 1.20 24.43
N GLU A 35 3.50 2.42 24.96
CA GLU A 35 2.41 3.36 24.95
C GLU A 35 2.20 3.99 23.57
N CYS A 36 3.27 4.11 22.76
CA CYS A 36 3.22 4.73 21.45
C CYS A 36 4.51 4.43 20.65
N LYS A 37 4.40 3.66 19.55
CA LYS A 37 5.52 3.02 18.85
C LYS A 37 6.59 3.99 18.27
N ASN A 38 6.33 5.29 18.16
CA ASN A 38 7.32 6.27 17.64
C ASN A 38 8.17 6.94 18.73
N PHE A 39 7.97 6.54 19.98
CA PHE A 39 8.74 7.02 21.11
C PHE A 39 9.66 5.91 21.61
N GLU A 40 10.82 6.31 22.11
CA GLU A 40 11.78 5.44 22.77
C GLU A 40 11.76 5.78 24.26
N VAL A 41 11.96 4.77 25.10
CA VAL A 41 12.13 4.93 26.55
C VAL A 41 13.50 4.44 26.97
N VAL A 42 14.26 5.31 27.63
CA VAL A 42 15.53 4.96 28.27
C VAL A 42 15.27 4.71 29.75
N THR A 43 15.36 3.46 30.18
CA THR A 43 15.20 3.06 31.58
C THR A 43 16.55 2.93 32.24
N HIS A 44 16.84 3.86 33.16
CA HIS A 44 18.00 3.83 34.05
C HIS A 44 17.65 3.04 35.30
N LYS A 45 17.91 1.73 35.29
CA LYS A 45 17.66 0.86 36.43
C LYS A 45 18.72 1.08 37.51
N ILE A 46 18.31 1.30 38.74
CA ILE A 46 19.19 1.57 39.87
C ILE A 46 19.34 0.31 40.73
N ASN A 47 20.58 -0.04 41.05
CA ASN A 47 20.90 -1.08 42.02
C ASN A 47 21.79 -0.51 43.12
N TYR A 48 21.32 -0.55 44.36
CA TYR A 48 21.99 0.01 45.54
C TYR A 48 23.06 -0.90 46.16
N ASN A 49 23.42 -2.04 45.54
CA ASN A 49 24.52 -2.92 45.96
C ASN A 49 24.49 -3.30 47.47
N GLY A 50 23.31 -3.48 48.06
CA GLY A 50 23.13 -3.79 49.49
C GLY A 50 23.26 -2.58 50.45
N SER A 51 23.54 -1.39 49.94
CA SER A 51 23.51 -0.14 50.71
C SER A 51 22.08 0.23 51.11
N ASN A 52 21.95 1.02 52.19
CA ASN A 52 20.65 1.59 52.53
C ASN A 52 20.23 2.61 51.47
N SER A 53 19.28 2.24 50.62
CA SER A 53 18.81 3.04 49.48
C SER A 53 18.18 4.37 49.88
N LYS A 54 17.75 4.52 51.14
CA LYS A 54 17.25 5.78 51.70
C LYS A 54 18.33 6.85 51.90
N ASN A 55 19.60 6.45 51.81
CA ASN A 55 20.75 7.33 51.98
C ASN A 55 21.24 7.92 50.66
N PHE A 56 20.45 7.87 49.58
CA PHE A 56 20.85 8.39 48.27
C PHE A 56 19.91 9.49 47.78
N ASP A 57 20.50 10.67 47.55
CA ASP A 57 19.88 11.74 46.77
C ASP A 57 20.18 11.52 45.29
N ILE A 58 19.17 11.65 44.43
CA ILE A 58 19.30 11.39 42.99
C ILE A 58 19.38 12.71 42.22
N TYR A 59 20.50 12.95 41.56
CA TYR A 59 20.74 14.10 40.71
C TYR A 59 20.57 13.73 39.23
N ILE A 60 19.68 14.43 38.54
CA ILE A 60 19.30 14.16 37.15
C ILE A 60 20.02 15.15 36.22
N TYR A 61 20.76 14.65 35.24
CA TYR A 61 21.50 15.46 34.26
C TYR A 61 21.01 15.20 32.83
N ASN A 62 20.79 16.26 32.03
CA ASN A 62 20.42 16.12 30.62
C ASN A 62 21.66 15.97 29.71
N ASN A 63 22.50 14.97 29.95
CA ASN A 63 23.73 14.80 29.17
C ASN A 63 24.16 13.34 29.04
N LYS A 64 25.18 13.13 28.19
CA LYS A 64 25.92 11.87 28.06
C LYS A 64 27.16 11.91 28.96
N ARG A 65 27.59 10.75 29.47
CA ARG A 65 28.89 10.64 30.17
C ARG A 65 30.05 10.86 29.17
N PRO A 66 31.21 11.36 29.62
CA PRO A 66 31.60 11.72 30.99
C PRO A 66 31.41 13.22 31.32
N TYR A 67 30.66 13.98 30.50
CA TYR A 67 30.58 15.43 30.65
C TYR A 67 29.79 15.81 31.91
N THR A 68 30.47 16.40 32.90
CA THR A 68 29.89 16.80 34.20
C THR A 68 29.84 18.32 34.39
N LYS A 69 29.97 19.13 33.33
CA LYS A 69 29.94 20.59 33.45
C LYS A 69 28.53 21.20 33.42
N ASP A 70 27.51 20.43 33.08
CA ASP A 70 26.13 20.90 33.09
C ASP A 70 25.54 20.85 34.51
N SER A 71 24.72 21.85 34.85
CA SER A 71 23.89 21.79 36.05
C SER A 71 22.90 20.63 35.95
N TYR A 72 22.60 20.00 37.09
CA TYR A 72 21.52 19.03 37.16
C TYR A 72 20.18 19.73 36.87
N ILE A 73 19.26 19.03 36.21
CA ILE A 73 17.89 19.49 35.94
C ILE A 73 17.09 19.49 37.24
N PHE A 74 17.24 18.41 38.01
CA PHE A 74 16.46 18.16 39.22
C PHE A 74 17.23 17.27 40.20
N ALA A 75 17.11 17.55 41.49
CA ALA A 75 17.56 16.66 42.56
C ALA A 75 16.37 16.12 43.37
N TYR A 76 16.26 14.80 43.45
CA TYR A 76 15.29 14.06 44.25
C TYR A 76 15.94 13.68 45.58
N CYS A 77 15.54 14.36 46.66
CA CYS A 77 16.31 14.36 47.90
C CYS A 77 15.62 13.66 49.08
N SER A 78 16.41 13.00 49.92
CA SER A 78 16.03 12.49 51.24
C SER A 78 14.78 11.60 51.26
N PRO A 79 14.78 10.45 50.55
CA PRO A 79 13.74 9.44 50.70
C PRO A 79 13.72 8.88 52.13
N ASN A 80 12.66 9.19 52.88
CA ASN A 80 12.52 8.80 54.29
C ASN A 80 11.84 7.43 54.45
N ASP A 81 11.05 7.03 53.45
CA ASP A 81 10.33 5.76 53.39
C ASP A 81 10.79 4.86 52.24
N LYS A 82 10.67 3.54 52.39
CA LYS A 82 11.03 2.58 51.31
C LYS A 82 10.20 2.79 50.05
N ASN A 83 8.96 3.25 50.17
CA ASN A 83 8.09 3.55 49.04
C ASN A 83 8.48 4.86 48.33
N GLN A 84 9.37 5.67 48.90
CA GLN A 84 9.94 6.85 48.24
C GLN A 84 11.27 6.53 47.55
N VAL A 85 11.79 5.32 47.70
CA VAL A 85 13.04 4.92 47.04
C VAL A 85 12.75 4.63 45.57
N VAL A 86 13.48 5.30 44.68
CA VAL A 86 13.40 5.13 43.23
C VAL A 86 14.19 3.87 42.82
N SER A 87 13.53 2.93 42.16
CA SER A 87 14.17 1.74 41.58
C SER A 87 14.66 1.98 40.15
N ALA A 88 14.03 2.89 39.41
CA ALA A 88 14.45 3.28 38.07
C ALA A 88 13.98 4.69 37.70
N VAL A 89 14.77 5.36 36.86
CA VAL A 89 14.35 6.59 36.18
C VAL A 89 14.12 6.27 34.71
N LYS A 90 12.93 6.55 34.20
CA LYS A 90 12.58 6.37 32.77
C LYS A 90 12.55 7.72 32.08
N VAL A 91 13.12 7.81 30.89
CA VAL A 91 13.07 9.01 30.06
C VAL A 91 12.42 8.65 28.74
N TYR A 92 11.32 9.33 28.42
CA TYR A 92 10.62 9.17 27.16
C TYR A 92 11.08 10.26 26.18
N VAL A 93 11.48 9.83 24.98
CA VAL A 93 11.96 10.69 23.89
C VAL A 93 11.30 10.29 22.58
N SER A 94 11.23 11.20 21.62
CA SER A 94 10.80 10.87 20.25
C SER A 94 11.99 10.30 19.47
N THR A 95 11.76 9.31 18.60
CA THR A 95 12.76 8.83 17.64
C THR A 95 13.38 9.98 16.82
N PHE A 96 12.64 11.07 16.58
CA PHE A 96 13.11 12.22 15.79
C PHE A 96 13.87 13.27 16.61
N SER A 97 13.69 13.27 17.94
CA SER A 97 14.33 14.21 18.87
C SER A 97 14.87 13.46 20.11
N PRO A 98 15.89 12.59 19.94
CA PRO A 98 16.40 11.73 21.00
C PRO A 98 17.10 12.49 22.13
N ASP A 99 17.56 13.72 21.87
CA ASP A 99 18.23 14.57 22.84
C ASP A 99 17.27 15.51 23.60
N GLU A 100 15.96 15.41 23.33
CA GLU A 100 14.90 16.22 23.95
C GLU A 100 13.98 15.33 24.81
N PRO A 101 14.23 15.23 26.13
CA PRO A 101 13.33 14.55 27.06
C PRO A 101 11.92 15.13 27.00
N LEU A 102 10.92 14.28 26.82
CA LEU A 102 9.50 14.68 26.86
C LEU A 102 8.90 14.44 28.24
N VAL A 103 9.20 13.29 28.83
CA VAL A 103 8.73 12.89 30.17
C VAL A 103 9.88 12.23 30.92
N ILE A 104 10.07 12.61 32.19
CA ILE A 104 10.96 11.92 33.14
C ILE A 104 10.07 11.27 34.19
N SER A 105 10.21 9.95 34.33
CA SER A 105 9.37 9.16 35.24
C SER A 105 10.19 8.51 36.33
N PHE A 106 9.73 8.62 37.56
CA PHE A 106 10.34 7.98 38.72
C PHE A 106 9.54 6.73 39.07
N LEU A 107 10.11 5.55 38.80
CA LEU A 107 9.56 4.27 39.24
C LEU A 107 10.06 3.99 40.65
N LEU A 108 9.13 3.89 41.59
CA LEU A 108 9.41 3.62 43.00
C LEU A 108 9.47 2.11 43.26
N ASN A 109 10.14 1.71 44.35
CA ASN A 109 10.19 0.31 44.80
C ASN A 109 8.80 -0.29 45.07
N SER A 110 7.81 0.55 45.37
CA SER A 110 6.41 0.14 45.54
C SER A 110 5.73 -0.26 44.22
N GLY A 111 6.36 -0.01 43.07
CA GLY A 111 5.80 -0.16 41.73
C GLY A 111 5.05 1.09 41.23
N HIS A 112 4.82 2.09 42.09
CA HIS A 112 4.18 3.33 41.67
C HIS A 112 5.12 4.16 40.79
N THR A 113 4.58 4.84 39.79
CA THR A 113 5.34 5.66 38.84
C THR A 113 4.82 7.09 38.84
N HIS A 114 5.73 8.05 39.02
CA HIS A 114 5.43 9.47 38.90
C HIS A 114 5.97 10.01 37.58
N ASN A 115 5.07 10.41 36.67
CA ASN A 115 5.44 11.00 35.38
C ASN A 115 5.51 12.52 35.51
N CYS A 116 6.67 13.10 35.21
CA CYS A 116 6.93 14.53 35.38
C CYS A 116 7.37 15.16 34.06
N LEU A 117 6.98 16.42 33.84
CA LEU A 117 7.49 17.21 32.72
C LEU A 117 8.90 17.73 33.05
N PRO A 118 9.88 17.61 32.13
CA PRO A 118 11.23 18.14 32.36
C PRO A 118 11.26 19.63 32.69
N SER A 119 10.36 20.42 32.11
CA SER A 119 10.23 21.86 32.40
C SER A 119 9.80 22.15 33.84
N VAL A 120 8.87 21.35 34.38
CA VAL A 120 8.42 21.47 35.77
C VAL A 120 9.56 21.13 36.73
N LEU A 121 10.23 20.00 36.49
CA LEU A 121 11.38 19.57 37.29
C LEU A 121 12.51 20.61 37.27
N LYS A 122 12.82 21.17 36.10
CA LYS A 122 13.83 22.22 35.94
C LYS A 122 13.45 23.51 36.68
N GLY A 123 12.17 23.88 36.68
CA GLY A 123 11.68 25.07 37.37
C GLY A 123 11.82 24.97 38.89
N VAL A 124 11.66 23.77 39.44
CA VAL A 124 11.80 23.50 40.88
C VAL A 124 13.27 23.31 41.28
N GLY A 125 14.06 22.64 40.43
CA GLY A 125 15.50 22.44 40.62
C GLY A 125 15.84 21.36 41.65
N TRP A 126 15.19 21.31 42.80
CA TRP A 126 15.32 20.20 43.76
C TRP A 126 14.10 20.16 44.68
N ASP A 127 13.73 18.97 45.17
CA ASP A 127 12.73 18.84 46.22
C ASP A 127 12.90 17.52 46.99
N TYR A 128 12.24 17.43 48.14
CA TYR A 128 12.12 16.21 48.90
C TYR A 128 11.37 15.13 48.11
N ALA A 129 11.83 13.90 48.28
CA ALA A 129 11.27 12.68 47.71
C ALA A 129 9.75 12.54 47.95
N ALA A 130 9.28 12.97 49.12
CA ALA A 130 7.88 12.97 49.52
C ALA A 130 6.98 13.87 48.64
N ASN A 131 7.54 14.90 48.02
CA ASN A 131 6.81 15.92 47.27
C ASN A 131 6.69 15.61 45.77
N ILE A 132 7.30 14.52 45.28
CA ILE A 132 7.35 14.22 43.84
C ILE A 132 5.96 14.11 43.20
N THR A 133 4.96 13.67 43.96
CA THR A 133 3.57 13.62 43.50
C THR A 133 3.06 14.98 43.03
N GLY A 134 3.44 16.08 43.72
CA GLY A 134 3.04 17.44 43.37
C GLY A 134 3.66 17.96 42.07
N HIS A 135 4.76 17.35 41.62
CA HIS A 135 5.43 17.67 40.36
C HIS A 135 5.02 16.76 39.21
N SER A 136 4.30 15.68 39.54
CA SER A 136 3.82 14.71 38.56
C SER A 136 2.50 15.13 37.94
N PHE A 137 2.27 14.74 36.69
CA PHE A 137 0.97 14.87 36.06
C PHE A 137 0.25 13.51 36.04
N SER A 138 -1.06 13.55 36.22
CA SER A 138 -1.93 12.41 35.92
C SER A 138 -2.31 12.43 34.45
N GLY A 139 -2.14 11.31 33.75
CA GLY A 139 -2.57 11.19 32.36
C GLY A 139 -1.98 9.98 31.66
N ASP A 140 -2.66 9.58 30.59
CA ASP A 140 -2.21 8.48 29.73
C ASP A 140 -1.06 8.95 28.81
N LEU A 141 0.08 8.27 28.90
CA LEU A 141 1.25 8.55 28.08
C LEU A 141 0.98 8.36 26.59
N THR A 142 0.05 7.48 26.19
CA THR A 142 -0.35 7.30 24.78
C THR A 142 -0.90 8.59 24.16
N LYS A 143 -1.53 9.45 24.97
CA LYS A 143 -2.01 10.78 24.51
C LYS A 143 -1.00 11.88 24.78
N LYS A 144 -0.30 11.80 25.93
CA LYS A 144 0.59 12.87 26.37
C LYS A 144 1.86 12.96 25.55
N LEU A 145 2.45 11.83 25.14
CA LEU A 145 3.68 11.82 24.35
C LEU A 145 3.50 12.51 22.97
N PRO A 146 2.47 12.19 22.17
CA PRO A 146 2.16 12.95 20.96
C PRO A 146 1.97 14.45 21.20
N GLU A 147 1.16 14.84 22.21
CA GLU A 147 0.89 16.25 22.52
C GLU A 147 2.18 17.03 22.87
N LEU A 148 3.08 16.41 23.64
CA LEU A 148 4.36 17.01 23.99
C LEU A 148 5.29 17.10 22.78
N TYR A 149 5.29 16.06 21.94
CA TYR A 149 6.11 16.05 20.73
C TYR A 149 5.66 17.09 19.72
N GLU A 150 4.35 17.30 19.52
CA GLU A 150 3.83 18.36 18.63
C GLU A 150 4.36 19.74 19.00
N LYS A 151 4.55 20.03 20.31
CA LYS A 151 5.14 21.28 20.77
C LYS A 151 6.62 21.38 20.44
N VAL A 152 7.36 20.27 20.58
CA VAL A 152 8.79 20.20 20.27
C VAL A 152 9.05 20.25 18.75
N SER A 153 8.21 19.60 17.95
CA SER A 153 8.31 19.54 16.49
C SER A 153 7.65 20.72 15.78
N LEU A 154 6.99 21.61 16.52
CA LEU A 154 6.13 22.68 15.98
C LEU A 154 5.01 22.14 15.07
N ASN A 155 4.65 20.86 15.24
CA ASN A 155 3.75 20.09 14.40
C ASN A 155 4.12 20.15 12.90
N TRP A 156 5.40 20.30 12.60
CA TRP A 156 5.88 20.20 11.22
C TRP A 156 5.85 18.73 10.80
N LYS A 157 5.43 18.48 9.55
CA LYS A 157 5.34 17.15 8.96
C LYS A 157 5.95 17.14 7.56
N ILE A 158 6.39 15.96 7.12
CA ILE A 158 6.82 15.70 5.75
C ILE A 158 5.61 15.21 4.95
N GLN A 159 5.23 15.94 3.90
CA GLN A 159 4.33 15.41 2.89
C GLN A 159 5.09 14.48 1.96
N PHE A 160 4.68 13.21 1.89
CA PHE A 160 5.33 12.24 1.02
C PHE A 160 4.67 12.18 -0.36
N LEU A 161 5.48 12.11 -1.41
CA LEU A 161 5.03 12.07 -2.81
C LEU A 161 5.64 10.86 -3.52
N ALA A 162 4.82 9.88 -3.88
CA ALA A 162 5.27 8.68 -4.57
C ALA A 162 5.73 8.99 -6.01
N ASP A 163 4.95 9.83 -6.71
CA ASP A 163 5.19 10.29 -8.07
C ASP A 163 5.39 11.81 -8.05
N GLY A 164 6.62 12.26 -7.84
CA GLY A 164 6.90 13.69 -7.81
C GLY A 164 8.37 14.02 -7.72
N ASP A 165 8.68 15.26 -8.05
CA ASP A 165 10.05 15.79 -8.04
C ASP A 165 10.30 16.79 -6.91
N ALA A 166 9.28 17.08 -6.10
CA ALA A 166 9.34 18.08 -5.05
C ALA A 166 10.13 17.56 -3.85
N LYS A 167 11.40 17.98 -3.79
CA LYS A 167 12.26 17.85 -2.63
C LYS A 167 12.37 19.18 -1.92
N THR A 168 12.07 19.18 -0.64
CA THR A 168 12.53 20.27 0.24
C THR A 168 13.70 19.78 1.07
N GLN A 169 14.52 20.70 1.59
CA GLN A 169 15.55 20.31 2.54
C GLN A 169 14.87 19.67 3.76
N ASN A 170 15.29 18.47 4.13
CA ASN A 170 14.86 17.79 5.35
C ASN A 170 16.09 17.61 6.24
N PHE A 171 15.90 17.62 7.55
CA PHE A 171 17.00 17.27 8.43
C PHE A 171 17.21 15.76 8.36
N LEU A 172 18.47 15.36 8.24
CA LEU A 172 18.89 13.98 8.19
C LEU A 172 19.81 13.69 9.37
N ARG A 173 19.55 12.57 10.04
CA ARG A 173 20.47 11.93 10.98
C ARG A 173 20.63 10.47 10.56
N TYR A 174 21.81 9.91 10.75
CA TYR A 174 22.01 8.48 10.60
C TYR A 174 22.59 7.92 11.89
N GLU A 175 22.20 6.70 12.22
CA GLU A 175 22.62 6.00 13.43
C GLU A 175 22.89 4.53 13.09
N SER A 176 23.94 3.97 13.68
CA SER A 176 24.23 2.54 13.66
C SER A 176 23.26 1.81 14.58
N ILE A 177 22.76 0.67 14.14
CA ILE A 177 21.87 -0.20 14.92
C ILE A 177 22.70 -1.27 15.63
N ASP A 178 23.71 -1.78 14.95
CA ASP A 178 24.65 -2.79 15.43
C ASP A 178 26.01 -2.19 15.77
N LYS A 179 26.82 -2.97 16.49
CA LYS A 179 28.19 -2.56 16.88
C LYS A 179 29.18 -2.55 15.73
N GLU A 180 28.91 -3.31 14.67
CA GLU A 180 29.79 -3.43 13.50
C GLU A 180 29.50 -2.36 12.43
N ASP A 181 28.51 -1.48 12.68
CA ASP A 181 28.08 -0.42 11.76
C ASP A 181 27.58 -0.94 10.40
N LYS A 182 27.14 -2.20 10.35
CA LYS A 182 26.62 -2.84 9.14
C LYS A 182 25.17 -2.43 8.87
N TYR A 183 24.38 -2.25 9.92
CA TYR A 183 22.98 -1.87 9.87
C TYR A 183 22.80 -0.44 10.33
N LYS A 184 22.16 0.38 9.48
CA LYS A 184 21.98 1.81 9.71
C LYS A 184 20.53 2.20 9.56
N ARG A 185 20.10 3.16 10.37
CA ARG A 185 18.85 3.90 10.17
C ARG A 185 19.14 5.31 9.71
N TYR A 186 18.55 5.71 8.58
CA TYR A 186 18.59 7.06 8.03
C TYR A 186 17.26 7.75 8.36
N ILE A 187 17.30 8.72 9.26
CA ILE A 187 16.13 9.34 9.88
C ILE A 187 15.96 10.73 9.27
N TYR A 188 14.87 10.89 8.51
CA TYR A 188 14.45 12.14 7.92
C TYR A 188 13.36 12.79 8.78
N LYS A 189 13.58 14.04 9.18
CA LYS A 189 12.58 14.86 9.88
C LYS A 189 12.37 16.20 9.15
N PRO A 190 11.18 16.81 9.26
CA PRO A 190 10.91 18.07 8.58
C PRO A 190 11.82 19.18 9.10
N SER A 191 12.29 20.04 8.20
CA SER A 191 13.10 21.22 8.56
C SER A 191 12.28 22.52 8.63
N PHE A 192 11.05 22.51 8.10
CA PHE A 192 10.07 23.59 8.15
C PHE A 192 8.64 23.07 7.92
N ASN A 193 7.63 23.94 8.04
CA ASN A 193 6.21 23.60 8.07
C ASN A 193 5.57 23.08 6.77
N LYS A 194 6.26 23.13 5.63
CA LYS A 194 5.78 22.64 4.33
C LYS A 194 6.81 21.69 3.70
N ALA A 195 7.47 20.89 4.53
CA ALA A 195 8.46 19.94 4.07
C ALA A 195 7.81 18.87 3.17
N THR A 196 8.47 18.54 2.06
CA THR A 196 8.09 17.46 1.16
C THR A 196 9.26 16.51 0.93
N MET A 197 8.94 15.26 0.63
CA MET A 197 9.91 14.26 0.22
C MET A 197 9.31 13.39 -0.89
N ALA A 198 10.05 13.26 -1.99
CA ALA A 198 9.68 12.35 -3.07
C ALA A 198 10.33 10.96 -2.90
N SER A 199 9.76 9.95 -3.54
CA SER A 199 10.29 8.57 -3.56
C SER A 199 11.76 8.51 -3.99
N LYS A 200 12.15 9.29 -5.01
CA LYS A 200 13.53 9.38 -5.51
C LYS A 200 14.55 9.87 -4.47
N ASP A 201 14.09 10.56 -3.43
CA ASP A 201 14.94 11.17 -2.41
C ASP A 201 15.19 10.25 -1.20
N LEU A 202 14.41 9.16 -1.05
CA LEU A 202 14.52 8.22 0.07
C LEU A 202 15.95 7.69 0.21
N PHE A 203 16.60 7.42 -0.92
CA PHE A 203 17.91 6.77 -0.97
C PHE A 203 19.06 7.72 -1.23
N SER A 204 18.84 9.04 -1.34
CA SER A 204 19.85 9.99 -1.81
C SER A 204 21.08 10.10 -0.90
N ASN A 205 20.95 9.72 0.37
CA ASN A 205 22.02 9.78 1.37
C ASN A 205 22.58 8.40 1.74
N ILE A 206 22.06 7.35 1.11
CA ILE A 206 22.60 6.00 1.20
C ILE A 206 23.71 5.90 0.16
N LYS A 207 24.75 5.09 0.42
CA LYS A 207 25.82 4.84 -0.55
C LYS A 207 25.18 4.51 -1.91
N PRO A 208 25.56 5.22 -3.00
CA PRO A 208 24.94 5.02 -4.31
C PRO A 208 24.97 3.55 -4.70
N ASN A 209 23.78 3.01 -4.96
CA ASN A 209 23.59 1.64 -5.36
C ASN A 209 22.40 1.61 -6.31
N THR A 210 22.59 1.07 -7.51
CA THR A 210 21.54 0.96 -8.54
C THR A 210 20.36 0.11 -8.07
N LYS A 211 20.56 -0.73 -7.05
CA LYS A 211 19.55 -1.55 -6.40
C LYS A 211 18.76 -0.83 -5.29
N ASN A 212 18.99 0.45 -5.05
CA ASN A 212 18.16 1.26 -4.15
C ASN A 212 17.13 2.01 -4.99
N ARG A 213 16.07 1.29 -5.36
CA ARG A 213 14.94 1.79 -6.15
C ARG A 213 13.65 1.22 -5.61
N ILE A 214 12.55 1.93 -5.87
CA ILE A 214 11.20 1.49 -5.55
C ILE A 214 10.24 2.08 -6.57
N ASP A 215 9.35 1.25 -7.11
CA ASP A 215 8.27 1.73 -7.98
C ASP A 215 7.15 2.38 -7.13
N SER A 216 6.57 3.46 -7.62
CA SER A 216 5.55 4.24 -6.90
C SER A 216 4.26 3.47 -6.62
N SER A 217 3.96 2.41 -7.36
CA SER A 217 2.82 1.52 -7.10
C SER A 217 2.89 0.86 -5.71
N TYR A 218 4.09 0.61 -5.17
CA TYR A 218 4.27 0.09 -3.81
C TYR A 218 4.05 1.15 -2.72
N LEU A 219 3.96 2.43 -3.09
CA LEU A 219 3.89 3.58 -2.19
C LEU A 219 2.48 4.19 -2.11
N GLY A 220 1.46 3.56 -2.72
CA GLY A 220 0.10 4.09 -2.77
C GLY A 220 -0.49 4.40 -1.39
N SER A 221 -0.18 3.58 -0.39
CA SER A 221 -0.66 3.73 0.99
C SER A 221 -0.06 4.90 1.76
N VAL A 222 1.04 5.49 1.27
CA VAL A 222 1.75 6.61 1.91
C VAL A 222 1.76 7.86 1.02
N ASN A 223 1.33 7.74 -0.23
CA ASN A 223 1.31 8.84 -1.18
C ASN A 223 0.38 9.97 -0.73
N LYS A 224 0.86 11.22 -0.81
CA LYS A 224 0.17 12.46 -0.42
C LYS A 224 -0.22 12.54 1.06
N GLN A 225 0.32 11.65 1.90
CA GLN A 225 0.11 11.69 3.34
C GLN A 225 1.20 12.49 4.05
N PHE A 226 0.94 12.83 5.32
CA PHE A 226 1.82 13.64 6.16
C PHE A 226 2.35 12.81 7.32
N PHE A 227 3.66 12.88 7.54
CA PHE A 227 4.37 12.09 8.54
C PHE A 227 5.25 12.97 9.43
N ASP A 228 5.41 12.58 10.70
CA ASP A 228 6.36 13.22 11.62
C ASP A 228 7.80 13.03 11.15
N GLY A 229 8.04 11.93 10.44
CA GLY A 229 9.26 11.68 9.70
C GLY A 229 9.27 10.32 9.01
N ILE A 230 10.36 10.06 8.32
CA ILE A 230 10.56 8.85 7.51
C ILE A 230 11.91 8.26 7.89
N VAL A 231 11.96 6.95 8.09
CA VAL A 231 13.19 6.22 8.39
C VAL A 231 13.47 5.20 7.30
N VAL A 232 14.71 5.17 6.81
CA VAL A 232 15.17 4.14 5.88
C VAL A 232 16.20 3.27 6.59
N TYR A 233 15.91 1.98 6.72
CA TYR A 233 16.81 0.98 7.26
C TYR A 233 17.64 0.37 6.13
N ALA A 234 18.95 0.30 6.31
CA ALA A 234 19.85 -0.23 5.31
C ALA A 234 20.93 -1.13 5.91
N ASN A 235 21.37 -2.12 5.14
CA ASN A 235 22.52 -2.96 5.43
C ASN A 235 23.61 -2.69 4.39
N GLU A 236 24.77 -2.20 4.83
CA GLU A 236 25.95 -1.93 3.97
C GLU A 236 25.63 -1.10 2.70
N GLY A 237 24.66 -0.18 2.80
CA GLY A 237 24.21 0.66 1.69
C GLY A 237 23.08 0.08 0.84
N ILE A 238 22.52 -1.07 1.19
CA ILE A 238 21.33 -1.65 0.55
C ILE A 238 20.12 -1.35 1.44
N ALA A 239 19.16 -0.59 0.92
CA ALA A 239 17.91 -0.31 1.62
C ALA A 239 17.06 -1.58 1.77
N LEU A 240 16.53 -1.81 2.97
CA LEU A 240 15.76 -3.00 3.34
C LEU A 240 14.32 -2.66 3.72
N VAL A 241 14.12 -1.59 4.49
CA VAL A 241 12.81 -1.20 5.00
C VAL A 241 12.65 0.32 4.95
N LEU A 242 11.48 0.77 4.53
CA LEU A 242 10.99 2.13 4.69
C LEU A 242 9.99 2.13 5.85
N GLU A 243 10.16 3.02 6.82
CA GLU A 243 9.22 3.21 7.93
C GLU A 243 8.71 4.66 7.90
N PHE A 244 7.40 4.81 7.75
CA PHE A 244 6.71 6.10 7.79
C PHE A 244 6.00 6.24 9.13
N LEU A 245 6.30 7.33 9.84
CA LEU A 245 5.88 7.51 11.23
C LEU A 245 4.88 8.67 11.36
N ASP A 246 3.73 8.38 11.97
CA ASP A 246 2.71 9.34 12.43
C ASP A 246 2.37 8.95 13.87
N PRO A 247 2.15 9.85 14.86
CA PRO A 247 2.69 9.75 16.21
C PRO A 247 2.69 8.38 16.91
N CYS A 248 1.65 7.55 16.77
CA CYS A 248 1.60 6.19 17.33
C CYS A 248 1.39 5.05 16.30
N LYS A 249 1.52 5.36 15.01
CA LYS A 249 1.36 4.44 13.88
C LYS A 249 2.63 4.41 13.04
N LYS A 250 2.94 3.21 12.57
CA LYS A 250 4.04 2.94 11.64
C LYS A 250 3.49 2.26 10.41
N ILE A 251 3.93 2.70 9.24
CA ILE A 251 3.73 1.98 7.99
C ILE A 251 5.10 1.51 7.52
N HIS A 252 5.21 0.20 7.35
CA HIS A 252 6.45 -0.45 6.93
C HIS A 252 6.32 -0.96 5.50
N ILE A 253 7.30 -0.62 4.67
CA ILE A 253 7.41 -1.13 3.29
C ILE A 253 8.76 -1.82 3.19
N GLN A 254 8.73 -3.13 3.00
CA GLN A 254 9.89 -4.01 3.11
C GLN A 254 10.32 -4.51 1.73
N ARG A 255 11.63 -4.55 1.49
CA ARG A 255 12.23 -5.15 0.31
C ARG A 255 12.06 -6.66 0.36
N LYS A 256 11.68 -7.26 -0.76
CA LYS A 256 11.41 -8.71 -0.85
C LYS A 256 12.30 -9.46 -1.82
N ASP A 257 13.08 -8.76 -2.65
CA ASP A 257 13.95 -9.36 -3.64
C ASP A 257 15.35 -8.74 -3.70
N LYS A 258 16.26 -9.48 -4.34
CA LYS A 258 17.67 -9.11 -4.45
C LYS A 258 17.89 -7.84 -5.25
N ASP A 259 17.00 -7.48 -6.16
CA ASP A 259 17.17 -6.37 -7.12
C ASP A 259 16.22 -5.18 -6.88
N ALA A 260 15.53 -5.17 -5.74
CA ALA A 260 14.58 -4.15 -5.31
C ALA A 260 13.46 -3.89 -6.33
N THR A 261 13.08 -4.90 -7.08
CA THR A 261 11.95 -4.86 -8.01
C THR A 261 10.63 -5.19 -7.32
N TYR A 262 10.70 -5.79 -6.13
CA TYR A 262 9.55 -6.17 -5.32
C TYR A 262 9.67 -5.66 -3.88
N TRP A 263 8.66 -4.89 -3.48
CA TRP A 263 8.45 -4.42 -2.12
C TRP A 263 7.05 -4.80 -1.65
N ALA A 264 6.87 -4.96 -0.35
CA ALA A 264 5.56 -5.25 0.22
C ALA A 264 5.35 -4.48 1.52
N GLN A 265 4.11 -4.01 1.72
CA GLN A 265 3.71 -3.43 2.98
C GLN A 265 3.40 -4.54 3.98
N GLU A 266 4.27 -4.70 4.98
CA GLU A 266 4.18 -5.75 6.00
C GLU A 266 4.64 -5.22 7.34
N GLU A 267 3.97 -5.60 8.43
CA GLU A 267 4.32 -5.15 9.78
C GLU A 267 5.72 -5.63 10.19
N LEU A 268 6.49 -4.74 10.83
CA LEU A 268 7.80 -5.04 11.39
C LEU A 268 7.76 -4.80 12.90
N GLU A 269 7.56 -5.87 13.66
CA GLU A 269 7.53 -5.80 15.12
C GLU A 269 8.93 -5.91 15.72
N TYR A 270 9.27 -4.93 16.54
CA TYR A 270 10.51 -4.88 17.33
C TYR A 270 10.29 -4.05 18.60
N THR A 271 11.03 -4.36 19.65
CA THR A 271 10.92 -3.68 20.97
C THR A 271 12.19 -2.94 21.34
N ASP A 272 13.30 -3.17 20.65
CA ASP A 272 14.62 -2.58 20.89
C ASP A 272 15.50 -2.73 19.65
N ASP A 273 16.71 -2.17 19.71
CA ASP A 273 17.65 -2.21 18.59
C ASP A 273 18.13 -3.65 18.28
N ALA A 274 18.19 -4.54 19.27
CA ALA A 274 18.64 -5.93 19.07
C ALA A 274 17.61 -6.80 18.34
N SER A 275 16.34 -6.68 18.71
CA SER A 275 15.22 -7.33 18.00
C SER A 275 15.04 -6.73 16.60
N LEU A 276 15.22 -5.42 16.44
CA LEU A 276 15.24 -4.77 15.12
C LEU A 276 16.38 -5.30 14.24
N GLU A 277 17.61 -5.40 14.78
CA GLU A 277 18.76 -5.96 14.07
C GLU A 277 18.47 -7.38 13.57
N THR A 278 17.93 -8.24 14.43
CA THR A 278 17.57 -9.61 14.08
C THR A 278 16.57 -9.64 12.92
N LYS A 279 15.55 -8.78 12.95
CA LYS A 279 14.57 -8.68 11.85
C LYS A 279 15.17 -8.16 10.55
N LEU A 280 16.08 -7.19 10.62
CA LEU A 280 16.78 -6.69 9.43
C LEU A 280 17.71 -7.76 8.84
N GLN A 281 18.34 -8.60 9.67
CA GLN A 281 19.15 -9.74 9.22
C GLN A 281 18.28 -10.79 8.50
N GLU A 282 17.13 -11.16 9.07
CA GLU A 282 16.16 -12.07 8.43
C GLU A 282 15.69 -11.52 7.08
N LEU A 283 15.35 -10.24 7.01
CA LEU A 283 14.94 -9.57 5.78
C LEU A 283 16.05 -9.54 4.74
N ARG A 284 17.28 -9.20 5.15
CA ARG A 284 18.45 -9.20 4.26
C ARG A 284 18.62 -10.56 3.60
N LYS A 285 18.69 -11.62 4.42
CA LYS A 285 18.86 -13.00 3.95
C LYS A 285 17.73 -13.42 3.01
N SER A 286 16.48 -13.21 3.42
CA SER A 286 15.32 -13.59 2.60
C SER A 286 15.30 -12.86 1.26
N SER A 287 15.61 -11.56 1.23
CA SER A 287 15.65 -10.79 0.00
C SER A 287 16.79 -11.23 -0.94
N ASP A 288 17.96 -11.59 -0.40
CA ASP A 288 19.10 -12.03 -1.20
C ASP A 288 18.88 -13.41 -1.84
N GLU A 289 18.12 -14.28 -1.17
CA GLU A 289 17.74 -15.61 -1.68
C GLU A 289 16.67 -15.53 -2.78
N GLN A 290 15.91 -14.43 -2.85
CA GLN A 290 14.86 -14.22 -3.84
C GLN A 290 15.41 -13.58 -5.12
N ASP A 291 15.87 -14.43 -6.03
CA ASP A 291 16.27 -14.07 -7.39
C ASP A 291 15.11 -14.26 -8.37
N ILE A 292 14.28 -13.22 -8.49
CA ILE A 292 13.01 -13.23 -9.22
C ILE A 292 12.96 -12.09 -10.25
N VAL A 293 12.03 -12.19 -11.20
CA VAL A 293 11.67 -11.10 -12.11
C VAL A 293 10.26 -10.63 -11.79
N THR A 294 10.12 -9.37 -11.42
CA THR A 294 8.80 -8.83 -11.08
C THR A 294 8.08 -8.26 -12.30
N TYR A 295 6.92 -8.83 -12.64
CA TYR A 295 6.02 -8.31 -13.65
C TYR A 295 4.85 -7.57 -12.99
N MET A 296 4.63 -6.33 -13.40
CA MET A 296 3.59 -5.45 -12.88
C MET A 296 2.49 -5.35 -13.93
N LEU A 297 1.36 -6.00 -13.65
CA LEU A 297 0.28 -6.18 -14.62
C LEU A 297 -0.39 -4.85 -15.00
N ASP A 298 -0.40 -3.86 -14.13
CA ASP A 298 -1.06 -2.56 -14.31
C ASP A 298 -0.23 -1.52 -15.09
N LYS A 299 1.03 -1.85 -15.43
CA LYS A 299 1.95 -0.91 -16.10
C LYS A 299 1.83 -0.98 -17.62
N SER A 300 1.73 0.19 -18.25
CA SER A 300 1.79 0.35 -19.72
C SER A 300 3.12 0.91 -20.24
N ASP A 301 3.97 1.38 -19.34
CA ASP A 301 5.27 1.99 -19.64
C ASP A 301 6.40 1.16 -19.02
N LYS A 302 7.64 1.43 -19.43
CA LYS A 302 8.82 0.78 -18.86
C LYS A 302 8.86 0.94 -17.34
N TYR A 303 9.15 -0.14 -16.62
CA TYR A 303 9.37 -0.15 -15.17
C TYR A 303 10.49 -1.13 -14.81
N ASN A 304 11.21 -0.88 -13.71
CA ASN A 304 12.36 -1.70 -13.30
C ASN A 304 13.27 -2.01 -14.51
N ASP A 305 13.54 -3.30 -14.75
CA ASP A 305 14.30 -3.81 -15.90
C ASP A 305 13.40 -4.46 -16.97
N ILE A 306 12.10 -4.15 -16.95
CA ILE A 306 11.10 -4.66 -17.90
C ILE A 306 10.78 -3.60 -18.94
N THR A 307 10.94 -3.95 -20.22
CA THR A 307 10.41 -3.13 -21.32
C THR A 307 8.95 -3.49 -21.57
N VAL A 308 8.12 -2.47 -21.80
CA VAL A 308 6.71 -2.64 -22.14
C VAL A 308 6.47 -2.04 -23.51
N THR A 309 5.92 -2.83 -24.42
CA THR A 309 5.58 -2.39 -25.78
C THR A 309 4.09 -2.66 -26.04
N PRO A 310 3.28 -1.63 -26.37
CA PRO A 310 1.93 -1.85 -26.85
C PRO A 310 1.97 -2.56 -28.21
N ASP A 311 0.95 -3.37 -28.48
CA ASP A 311 0.77 -3.98 -29.79
C ASP A 311 0.33 -2.95 -30.82
N ASP A 312 0.85 -3.03 -32.05
CA ASP A 312 0.49 -2.14 -33.15
C ASP A 312 -0.89 -2.46 -33.74
N VAL A 313 -1.47 -3.61 -33.37
CA VAL A 313 -2.78 -4.06 -33.84
C VAL A 313 -3.89 -3.22 -33.22
N LYS A 314 -4.40 -2.25 -33.98
CA LYS A 314 -5.57 -1.43 -33.60
C LYS A 314 -6.86 -2.25 -33.63
N THR A 315 -7.20 -2.93 -32.53
CA THR A 315 -8.53 -3.53 -32.34
C THR A 315 -9.47 -2.55 -31.63
N THR A 316 -10.77 -2.55 -31.89
CA THR A 316 -11.69 -1.60 -31.23
C THR A 316 -11.97 -1.94 -29.76
N SER A 317 -11.60 -3.14 -29.31
CA SER A 317 -12.18 -3.75 -28.11
C SER A 317 -11.14 -4.12 -27.05
N TYR A 318 -9.86 -4.21 -27.41
CA TYR A 318 -8.78 -4.42 -26.44
C TYR A 318 -7.44 -3.84 -26.89
N THR A 319 -6.52 -3.72 -25.94
CA THR A 319 -5.11 -3.39 -26.15
C THR A 319 -4.25 -4.45 -25.49
N LYS A 320 -3.20 -4.90 -26.18
CA LYS A 320 -2.19 -5.82 -25.66
C LYS A 320 -0.92 -5.05 -25.33
N TYR A 321 -0.32 -5.34 -24.18
CA TYR A 321 1.01 -4.90 -23.79
C TYR A 321 1.92 -6.10 -23.64
N THR A 322 3.10 -6.05 -24.24
CA THR A 322 4.12 -7.08 -24.13
C THR A 322 5.19 -6.61 -23.15
N HIS A 323 5.29 -7.28 -22.01
CA HIS A 323 6.28 -7.05 -20.96
C HIS A 323 7.45 -8.01 -21.18
N LYS A 324 8.64 -7.48 -21.46
CA LYS A 324 9.83 -8.29 -21.76
C LYS A 324 10.94 -8.03 -20.73
N SER A 325 11.41 -9.11 -20.12
CA SER A 325 12.55 -9.10 -19.21
C SER A 325 13.87 -9.18 -19.98
N THR A 326 14.88 -8.46 -19.50
CA THR A 326 16.28 -8.64 -19.92
C THR A 326 16.95 -9.83 -19.24
N GLU A 327 16.42 -10.26 -18.09
CA GLU A 327 16.91 -11.39 -17.30
C GLU A 327 16.30 -12.70 -17.81
N GLU A 328 17.13 -13.73 -18.01
CA GLU A 328 16.71 -15.05 -18.47
C GLU A 328 16.66 -16.07 -17.33
N GLY A 329 15.72 -17.01 -17.42
CA GLY A 329 15.73 -18.20 -16.57
C GLY A 329 15.29 -17.99 -15.11
N LYS A 330 14.80 -16.81 -14.75
CA LYS A 330 14.29 -16.48 -13.42
C LYS A 330 12.79 -16.79 -13.29
N LYS A 331 12.37 -17.04 -12.05
CA LYS A 331 10.95 -17.21 -11.72
C LYS A 331 10.27 -15.83 -11.70
N PRO A 332 9.04 -15.72 -12.24
CA PRO A 332 8.33 -14.46 -12.19
C PRO A 332 7.65 -14.24 -10.83
N ASN A 333 7.55 -12.98 -10.44
CA ASN A 333 6.68 -12.51 -9.38
C ASN A 333 5.64 -11.60 -10.00
N ILE A 334 4.36 -11.92 -9.84
CA ILE A 334 3.26 -11.20 -10.48
C ILE A 334 2.66 -10.24 -9.47
N VAL A 335 2.59 -8.97 -9.86
CA VAL A 335 2.11 -7.87 -9.02
C VAL A 335 1.06 -7.08 -9.78
N PHE A 336 0.03 -6.61 -9.08
CA PHE A 336 -0.97 -5.67 -9.60
C PHE A 336 -1.22 -4.59 -8.55
N GLU A 337 -1.06 -3.33 -8.94
CA GLU A 337 -1.21 -2.16 -8.07
C GLU A 337 -0.40 -2.30 -6.75
N GLY A 338 0.82 -2.83 -6.86
CA GLY A 338 1.73 -3.02 -5.73
C GLY A 338 1.45 -4.25 -4.85
N VAL A 339 0.44 -5.07 -5.17
CA VAL A 339 0.07 -6.28 -4.42
C VAL A 339 0.40 -7.54 -5.21
N LYS A 340 0.94 -8.56 -4.54
CA LYS A 340 1.25 -9.86 -5.16
C LYS A 340 -0.03 -10.59 -5.57
N VAL A 341 -0.02 -11.17 -6.77
CA VAL A 341 -1.15 -11.89 -7.37
C VAL A 341 -0.78 -13.36 -7.53
N THR A 342 -1.75 -14.24 -7.28
CA THR A 342 -1.66 -15.68 -7.56
C THR A 342 -2.34 -16.03 -8.86
N ILE A 343 -1.83 -17.05 -9.56
CA ILE A 343 -2.41 -17.58 -10.79
C ILE A 343 -2.96 -18.98 -10.50
N GLY A 344 -4.24 -19.24 -10.75
CA GLY A 344 -4.88 -20.51 -10.39
C GLY A 344 -4.82 -20.81 -8.88
N GLY A 345 -4.88 -19.77 -8.04
CA GLY A 345 -4.81 -19.88 -6.58
C GLY A 345 -3.42 -20.22 -6.01
N LYS A 346 -2.37 -20.23 -6.84
CA LYS A 346 -0.99 -20.52 -6.41
C LYS A 346 0.02 -19.51 -6.99
N PRO A 347 1.22 -19.35 -6.40
CA PRO A 347 2.30 -18.65 -7.05
C PRO A 347 2.65 -19.30 -8.40
N TYR A 348 2.89 -18.48 -9.42
CA TYR A 348 3.32 -18.98 -10.72
C TYR A 348 4.83 -19.22 -10.70
N ASP A 349 5.24 -20.50 -10.75
CA ASP A 349 6.63 -20.93 -10.56
C ASP A 349 7.39 -21.23 -11.86
N THR A 350 6.70 -21.18 -12.99
CA THR A 350 7.30 -21.44 -14.31
C THR A 350 8.09 -20.21 -14.76
N LYS A 351 9.29 -20.42 -15.31
CA LYS A 351 10.15 -19.34 -15.80
C LYS A 351 9.43 -18.52 -16.87
N THR A 352 9.68 -17.22 -16.95
CA THR A 352 9.01 -16.35 -17.93
C THR A 352 9.97 -15.28 -18.40
N LYS A 353 10.09 -15.15 -19.71
CA LYS A 353 10.87 -14.07 -20.34
C LYS A 353 9.96 -12.97 -20.86
N THR A 354 8.82 -13.35 -21.41
CA THR A 354 7.81 -12.43 -21.93
C THR A 354 6.45 -12.70 -21.29
N LEU A 355 5.79 -11.63 -20.86
CA LEU A 355 4.41 -11.67 -20.37
C LEU A 355 3.56 -10.73 -21.23
N GLU A 356 2.55 -11.28 -21.90
CA GLU A 356 1.57 -10.48 -22.64
C GLU A 356 0.37 -10.22 -21.74
N VAL A 357 -0.09 -8.97 -21.67
CA VAL A 357 -1.19 -8.52 -20.82
C VAL A 357 -2.21 -7.79 -21.67
N TYR A 358 -3.46 -8.24 -21.61
CA TYR A 358 -4.54 -7.72 -22.45
C TYR A 358 -5.58 -6.98 -21.61
N PHE A 359 -5.94 -5.77 -22.04
CA PHE A 359 -6.93 -4.93 -21.40
C PHE A 359 -8.08 -4.66 -22.36
N LEU A 360 -9.32 -4.79 -21.88
CA LEU A 360 -10.49 -4.38 -22.65
C LEU A 360 -10.52 -2.85 -22.78
N ARG A 361 -11.11 -2.35 -23.85
CA ARG A 361 -11.37 -0.92 -24.04
C ARG A 361 -12.70 -0.72 -24.75
N VAL A 362 -13.33 0.41 -24.45
CA VAL A 362 -14.58 0.85 -25.08
C VAL A 362 -14.45 2.32 -25.50
N ASN A 363 -15.17 2.72 -26.54
CA ASN A 363 -15.31 4.12 -26.90
C ASN A 363 -16.51 4.71 -26.15
N GLY A 364 -16.24 5.41 -25.05
CA GLY A 364 -17.26 6.09 -24.26
C GLY A 364 -17.61 7.48 -24.82
N SER A 365 -18.65 8.10 -24.25
CA SER A 365 -19.10 9.45 -24.65
C SER A 365 -18.07 10.57 -24.42
N LYS A 366 -17.06 10.31 -23.57
CA LYS A 366 -15.95 11.24 -23.25
C LYS A 366 -14.59 10.79 -23.82
N GLY A 367 -14.60 9.83 -24.75
CA GLY A 367 -13.39 9.25 -25.33
C GLY A 367 -13.17 7.79 -24.94
N GLU A 368 -12.01 7.24 -25.32
CA GLU A 368 -11.63 5.86 -25.05
C GLU A 368 -11.51 5.61 -23.53
N VAL A 369 -12.19 4.59 -23.05
CA VAL A 369 -12.11 4.11 -21.67
C VAL A 369 -11.49 2.72 -21.70
N ARG A 370 -10.29 2.60 -21.15
CA ARG A 370 -9.62 1.31 -20.94
C ARG A 370 -10.02 0.72 -19.60
N ASP A 371 -10.22 -0.59 -19.57
CA ASP A 371 -10.27 -1.33 -18.33
C ASP A 371 -8.95 -1.16 -17.56
N ARG A 372 -9.04 -1.05 -16.23
CA ARG A 372 -7.88 -1.05 -15.35
C ARG A 372 -7.42 -2.46 -15.01
N ARG A 373 -8.27 -3.47 -15.18
CA ARG A 373 -7.96 -4.88 -14.92
C ARG A 373 -7.71 -5.60 -16.24
N PRO A 374 -6.59 -6.32 -16.38
CA PRO A 374 -6.41 -7.19 -17.52
C PRO A 374 -7.44 -8.32 -17.51
N PHE A 375 -7.85 -8.75 -18.69
CA PHE A 375 -8.79 -9.86 -18.86
C PHE A 375 -8.07 -11.14 -19.31
N LEU A 376 -6.89 -11.03 -19.90
CA LEU A 376 -6.09 -12.15 -20.38
C LEU A 376 -4.61 -11.86 -20.12
N ILE A 377 -3.88 -12.87 -19.68
CA ILE A 377 -2.42 -12.86 -19.55
C ILE A 377 -1.83 -14.11 -20.22
N VAL A 378 -0.69 -13.94 -20.88
CA VAL A 378 0.00 -15.03 -21.58
C VAL A 378 1.47 -15.03 -21.17
N PHE A 379 1.90 -16.11 -20.52
CA PHE A 379 3.28 -16.34 -20.15
C PHE A 379 4.01 -17.06 -21.28
N ASP A 380 5.13 -16.52 -21.72
CA ASP A 380 6.04 -17.16 -22.69
C ASP A 380 7.42 -17.35 -22.03
N GLU A 381 7.79 -18.61 -21.84
CA GLU A 381 9.03 -19.01 -21.16
C GLU A 381 10.28 -18.51 -21.91
N ASN A 382 10.29 -18.62 -23.24
CA ASN A 382 11.47 -18.38 -24.07
C ASN A 382 11.43 -17.04 -24.81
N GLY A 383 10.25 -16.43 -24.93
CA GLY A 383 10.03 -15.22 -25.72
C GLY A 383 10.18 -15.43 -27.23
N GLU A 384 10.13 -16.69 -27.68
CA GLU A 384 10.28 -17.12 -29.07
C GLU A 384 8.93 -17.28 -29.79
N GLY A 385 7.81 -17.09 -29.08
CA GLY A 385 6.47 -17.21 -29.67
C GLY A 385 6.05 -18.65 -29.98
N GLU A 386 6.82 -19.65 -29.54
CA GLU A 386 6.47 -21.06 -29.70
C GLU A 386 5.20 -21.39 -28.90
N LYS A 387 4.08 -21.68 -29.59
CA LYS A 387 2.78 -21.99 -28.97
C LYS A 387 2.87 -23.06 -27.87
N ALA A 388 3.74 -24.06 -28.03
CA ALA A 388 3.90 -25.17 -27.09
C ALA A 388 4.45 -24.77 -25.70
N LYS A 389 5.02 -23.56 -25.56
CA LYS A 389 5.60 -23.05 -24.31
C LYS A 389 4.84 -21.84 -23.75
N LYS A 390 3.68 -21.52 -24.32
CA LYS A 390 2.81 -20.46 -23.82
C LYS A 390 1.81 -21.03 -22.83
N LYS A 391 1.69 -20.39 -21.67
CA LYS A 391 0.57 -20.65 -20.73
C LYS A 391 -0.31 -19.42 -20.68
N THR A 392 -1.59 -19.64 -20.95
CA THR A 392 -2.58 -18.57 -21.04
C THR A 392 -3.54 -18.66 -19.87
N TYR A 393 -3.82 -17.53 -19.24
CA TYR A 393 -4.81 -17.43 -18.18
C TYR A 393 -5.76 -16.29 -18.46
N HIS A 394 -7.03 -16.49 -18.16
CA HIS A 394 -8.05 -15.47 -18.28
C HIS A 394 -8.72 -15.19 -16.94
N PHE A 395 -9.28 -13.99 -16.82
CA PHE A 395 -10.11 -13.62 -15.69
C PHE A 395 -11.36 -14.49 -15.60
N ASN A 396 -11.81 -14.78 -14.40
CA ASN A 396 -13.01 -15.58 -14.10
C ASN A 396 -14.33 -14.77 -14.11
N ASN A 397 -14.28 -13.49 -14.52
CA ASN A 397 -15.40 -12.55 -14.46
C ASN A 397 -16.04 -12.37 -13.06
N THR A 398 -15.27 -12.51 -11.99
CA THR A 398 -15.70 -12.16 -10.63
C THR A 398 -15.23 -10.75 -10.24
N GLU A 399 -15.79 -10.22 -9.15
CA GLU A 399 -15.30 -8.95 -8.59
C GLU A 399 -13.89 -9.05 -8.00
N LYS A 400 -13.41 -10.28 -7.73
CA LYS A 400 -12.07 -10.56 -7.20
C LYS A 400 -11.08 -10.72 -8.35
N PHE A 401 -9.92 -10.09 -8.22
CA PHE A 401 -8.91 -10.03 -9.29
C PHE A 401 -7.89 -11.19 -9.26
N ASP A 402 -7.83 -11.93 -8.17
CA ASP A 402 -6.81 -12.93 -7.84
C ASP A 402 -7.15 -14.37 -8.26
N ASP A 403 -8.28 -14.57 -8.94
CA ASP A 403 -8.77 -15.89 -9.35
C ASP A 403 -8.71 -16.07 -10.88
N TRP A 404 -7.49 -16.38 -11.34
CA TRP A 404 -7.17 -16.62 -12.75
C TRP A 404 -7.38 -18.08 -13.14
N ILE A 405 -8.01 -18.30 -14.30
CA ILE A 405 -8.31 -19.64 -14.82
C ILE A 405 -7.39 -19.94 -16.02
N GLU A 406 -6.79 -21.12 -16.04
CA GLU A 406 -5.98 -21.58 -17.17
C GLU A 406 -6.86 -21.80 -18.39
N TYR A 407 -6.46 -21.22 -19.52
CA TYR A 407 -7.19 -21.35 -20.78
C TYR A 407 -6.92 -22.72 -21.40
N ASP A 408 -7.98 -23.52 -21.52
CA ASP A 408 -7.92 -24.82 -22.18
C ASP A 408 -8.23 -24.68 -23.67
N GLU A 409 -7.19 -24.64 -24.50
CA GLU A 409 -7.31 -24.61 -25.98
C GLU A 409 -8.04 -25.84 -26.54
N LYS A 410 -7.96 -27.01 -25.88
CA LYS A 410 -8.64 -28.22 -26.35
C LYS A 410 -10.15 -28.11 -26.17
N LYS A 411 -10.57 -27.50 -25.06
CA LYS A 411 -11.98 -27.30 -24.73
C LYS A 411 -12.59 -26.09 -25.42
N SER A 412 -11.85 -24.97 -25.49
CA SER A 412 -12.39 -23.66 -25.86
C SER A 412 -11.98 -23.24 -27.29
N GLY A 413 -11.04 -23.94 -27.93
CA GLY A 413 -10.57 -23.66 -29.28
C GLY A 413 -9.38 -22.70 -29.35
N ASP A 414 -8.99 -22.34 -30.58
CA ASP A 414 -7.81 -21.50 -30.86
C ASP A 414 -7.96 -20.08 -30.30
N LEU A 415 -7.06 -19.69 -29.40
CA LEU A 415 -7.08 -18.40 -28.71
C LEU A 415 -7.08 -17.20 -29.68
N ALA A 416 -6.38 -17.32 -30.80
CA ALA A 416 -6.31 -16.24 -31.80
C ALA A 416 -7.69 -15.93 -32.41
N LYS A 417 -8.50 -16.97 -32.69
CA LYS A 417 -9.88 -16.80 -33.18
C LYS A 417 -10.78 -16.17 -32.12
N LYS A 418 -10.64 -16.57 -30.86
CA LYS A 418 -11.38 -15.97 -29.73
C LYS A 418 -11.05 -14.50 -29.55
N LEU A 419 -9.78 -14.14 -29.62
CA LEU A 419 -9.33 -12.74 -29.57
C LEU A 419 -9.86 -11.93 -30.76
N GLU A 420 -9.89 -12.50 -31.97
CA GLU A 420 -10.51 -11.86 -33.13
C GLU A 420 -12.02 -11.62 -32.93
N GLU A 421 -12.72 -12.60 -32.37
CA GLU A 421 -14.15 -12.49 -32.03
C GLU A 421 -14.40 -11.39 -30.99
N ILE A 422 -13.61 -11.32 -29.91
CA ILE A 422 -13.66 -10.22 -28.93
C ILE A 422 -13.37 -8.88 -29.60
N GLY A 423 -12.35 -8.86 -30.48
CA GLY A 423 -11.95 -7.69 -31.26
C GLY A 423 -13.11 -7.13 -32.08
N ARG A 424 -13.89 -7.99 -32.75
CA ARG A 424 -15.06 -7.62 -33.55
C ARG A 424 -16.28 -7.26 -32.71
N SER A 425 -16.47 -7.92 -31.57
CA SER A 425 -17.70 -7.83 -30.78
C SER A 425 -17.82 -6.55 -29.93
N GLY A 426 -16.71 -5.88 -29.62
CA GLY A 426 -16.72 -4.65 -28.80
C GLY A 426 -16.81 -3.33 -29.57
N GLY A 427 -16.84 -3.33 -30.91
CA GLY A 427 -16.79 -2.11 -31.73
C GLY A 427 -17.96 -1.11 -31.52
N CYS A 428 -19.06 -1.55 -30.93
CA CYS A 428 -20.23 -0.70 -30.61
C CYS A 428 -20.56 -0.64 -29.11
N SER A 429 -19.76 -1.28 -28.24
CA SER A 429 -20.04 -1.26 -26.79
C SER A 429 -19.60 0.06 -26.17
N VAL A 430 -20.48 0.68 -25.39
CA VAL A 430 -20.18 1.84 -24.54
C VAL A 430 -19.96 1.45 -23.07
N ASP A 431 -20.20 0.19 -22.72
CA ASP A 431 -20.12 -0.32 -21.34
C ASP A 431 -19.02 -1.39 -21.22
N ILE A 432 -18.06 -1.12 -20.33
CA ILE A 432 -16.93 -2.00 -20.04
C ILE A 432 -17.36 -3.27 -19.29
N GLN A 433 -18.41 -3.22 -18.46
CA GLN A 433 -18.90 -4.40 -17.70
C GLN A 433 -19.58 -5.40 -18.62
N PHE A 434 -20.34 -4.90 -19.59
CA PHE A 434 -20.91 -5.74 -20.63
C PHE A 434 -19.79 -6.39 -21.47
N LEU A 435 -18.79 -5.60 -21.88
CA LEU A 435 -17.67 -6.12 -22.66
C LEU A 435 -16.84 -7.16 -21.89
N ARG A 436 -16.65 -6.99 -20.57
CA ARG A 436 -16.08 -8.03 -19.70
C ARG A 436 -16.89 -9.32 -19.76
N SER A 437 -18.19 -9.23 -19.50
CA SER A 437 -19.06 -10.41 -19.50
C SER A 437 -19.03 -11.15 -20.84
N LEU A 438 -19.04 -10.40 -21.94
CA LEU A 438 -18.95 -10.92 -23.30
C LEU A 438 -17.57 -11.56 -23.58
N ALA A 439 -16.48 -10.90 -23.23
CA ALA A 439 -15.13 -11.43 -23.42
C ALA A 439 -14.93 -12.74 -22.64
N HIS A 440 -15.42 -12.81 -21.41
CA HIS A 440 -15.42 -14.04 -20.63
C HIS A 440 -16.23 -15.15 -21.30
N GLN A 441 -17.46 -14.85 -21.74
CA GLN A 441 -18.30 -15.82 -22.47
C GLN A 441 -17.61 -16.36 -23.71
N ILE A 442 -16.98 -15.49 -24.51
CA ILE A 442 -16.26 -15.89 -25.71
C ILE A 442 -15.09 -16.81 -25.35
N LEU A 443 -14.29 -16.47 -24.32
CA LEU A 443 -13.14 -17.26 -23.89
C LEU A 443 -13.51 -18.65 -23.36
N VAL A 444 -14.66 -18.81 -22.69
CA VAL A 444 -15.08 -20.12 -22.13
C VAL A 444 -15.99 -20.93 -23.05
N ALA A 445 -16.52 -20.32 -24.11
CA ALA A 445 -17.41 -21.00 -25.05
C ALA A 445 -16.66 -22.10 -25.82
N GLU A 446 -17.27 -23.28 -25.90
CA GLU A 446 -16.78 -24.34 -26.77
C GLU A 446 -16.81 -23.88 -28.24
N PRO A 447 -15.92 -24.40 -29.11
CA PRO A 447 -15.94 -24.09 -30.53
C PRO A 447 -17.34 -24.39 -31.09
N ALA A 448 -17.95 -23.41 -31.75
CA ALA A 448 -19.17 -23.67 -32.49
C ALA A 448 -18.90 -24.81 -33.48
N GLU A 449 -19.73 -25.86 -33.47
CA GLU A 449 -19.74 -26.81 -34.57
C GLU A 449 -20.00 -26.01 -35.85
N ASP A 450 -19.23 -26.27 -36.90
CA ASP A 450 -19.48 -25.69 -38.22
C ASP A 450 -20.87 -26.14 -38.66
N THR A 451 -21.92 -25.38 -38.30
CA THR A 451 -23.19 -25.43 -39.00
C THR A 451 -22.86 -25.03 -40.43
N LYS A 452 -22.74 -26.04 -41.31
CA LYS A 452 -22.78 -25.85 -42.76
C LYS A 452 -23.86 -24.82 -43.01
N LYS A 453 -23.48 -23.65 -43.52
CA LYS A 453 -24.46 -22.67 -44.01
C LYS A 453 -25.37 -23.44 -44.95
N GLU A 454 -26.62 -23.63 -44.54
CA GLU A 454 -27.65 -24.15 -45.43
C GLU A 454 -27.63 -23.21 -46.63
N LYS A 455 -27.43 -23.77 -47.84
CA LYS A 455 -27.53 -22.99 -49.07
C LYS A 455 -28.86 -22.23 -48.98
N PRO A 456 -28.89 -20.91 -49.23
CA PRO A 456 -30.17 -20.22 -49.34
C PRO A 456 -31.02 -21.03 -50.33
N PRO A 457 -32.27 -21.37 -49.99
CA PRO A 457 -33.12 -22.12 -50.90
C PRO A 457 -33.18 -21.34 -52.21
N ASP A 458 -33.01 -22.05 -53.35
CA ASP A 458 -33.14 -21.44 -54.67
C ASP A 458 -34.44 -20.63 -54.70
N ALA A 459 -34.34 -19.38 -55.16
CA ALA A 459 -35.46 -18.46 -55.19
C ALA A 459 -36.58 -19.04 -56.09
N THR A 460 -37.56 -19.70 -55.49
CA THR A 460 -38.82 -20.01 -56.16
C THR A 460 -39.59 -18.72 -56.34
N ARG A 461 -39.83 -18.39 -57.62
CA ARG A 461 -40.71 -17.30 -58.06
C ARG A 461 -42.05 -17.39 -57.31
N PRO A 462 -42.63 -16.28 -56.81
CA PRO A 462 -43.95 -16.31 -56.18
C PRO A 462 -44.98 -16.91 -57.15
N GLU A 463 -45.85 -17.78 -56.63
CA GLU A 463 -46.99 -18.29 -57.41
C GLU A 463 -47.89 -17.14 -57.85
N ILE A 464 -48.31 -17.18 -59.12
CA ILE A 464 -49.24 -16.21 -59.70
C ILE A 464 -50.57 -16.34 -58.96
N TYR A 465 -51.03 -15.24 -58.36
CA TYR A 465 -52.35 -15.17 -57.72
C TYR A 465 -53.44 -15.38 -58.77
N VAL A 466 -54.11 -16.53 -58.72
CA VAL A 466 -55.37 -16.78 -59.43
C VAL A 466 -56.51 -16.61 -58.42
N PRO A 467 -57.38 -15.60 -58.56
CA PRO A 467 -58.50 -15.42 -57.64
C PRO A 467 -59.43 -16.64 -57.70
N LYS A 468 -59.86 -17.11 -56.52
CA LYS A 468 -60.79 -18.23 -56.37
C LYS A 468 -62.14 -17.92 -57.03
N PRO A 469 -62.81 -18.90 -57.67
CA PRO A 469 -64.13 -18.71 -58.27
C PRO A 469 -65.17 -18.36 -57.19
N GLU A 470 -66.02 -17.37 -57.53
CA GLU A 470 -67.08 -16.83 -56.68
C GLU A 470 -68.01 -17.94 -56.17
N THR A 471 -68.24 -17.94 -54.87
CA THR A 471 -69.28 -18.75 -54.23
C THR A 471 -70.64 -18.14 -54.57
N LYS A 472 -71.54 -18.96 -55.15
CA LYS A 472 -72.92 -18.56 -55.46
C LYS A 472 -73.60 -18.03 -54.18
N GLY A 473 -73.91 -16.74 -54.18
CA GLY A 473 -74.66 -16.07 -53.12
C GLY A 473 -76.11 -16.57 -53.01
N PRO A 474 -76.77 -16.30 -51.86
CA PRO A 474 -78.13 -16.74 -51.57
C PRO A 474 -79.18 -16.11 -52.52
N PRO A 475 -80.39 -16.71 -52.65
CA PRO A 475 -81.36 -16.35 -53.68
C PRO A 475 -81.89 -14.91 -53.57
N LEU A 476 -82.19 -14.31 -54.73
CA LEU A 476 -82.60 -12.91 -54.94
C LEU A 476 -83.87 -12.44 -54.20
N GLU A 477 -84.61 -13.32 -53.52
CA GLU A 477 -85.87 -12.98 -52.84
C GLU A 477 -85.67 -12.20 -51.53
N TRP A 478 -84.44 -12.17 -50.98
CA TRP A 478 -84.13 -11.51 -49.71
C TRP A 478 -83.76 -10.01 -49.83
N ILE A 479 -83.71 -9.46 -51.06
CA ILE A 479 -83.25 -8.08 -51.34
C ILE A 479 -84.41 -7.10 -51.63
N ILE A 480 -85.67 -7.55 -51.59
CA ILE A 480 -86.85 -6.67 -51.69
C ILE A 480 -87.54 -6.54 -50.32
N THR A 481 -86.84 -5.99 -49.33
CA THR A 481 -87.42 -5.19 -48.23
C THR A 481 -86.28 -4.56 -47.46
N GLY A 482 -86.19 -3.22 -47.44
CA GLY A 482 -85.31 -2.51 -46.50
C GLY A 482 -84.22 -1.64 -47.13
N SER A 483 -84.57 -0.90 -48.17
CA SER A 483 -83.88 0.32 -48.57
C SER A 483 -83.82 1.35 -47.42
N VAL A 484 -82.74 2.16 -47.45
CA VAL A 484 -82.50 3.45 -46.78
C VAL A 484 -81.72 3.37 -45.44
N GLY A 485 -80.40 3.58 -45.50
CA GLY A 485 -79.57 3.78 -44.30
C GLY A 485 -78.05 3.74 -44.46
N GLY A 486 -77.50 3.45 -45.65
CA GLY A 486 -76.08 3.68 -45.92
C GLY A 486 -75.81 5.18 -46.08
N VAL A 487 -74.75 5.69 -45.45
CA VAL A 487 -73.80 6.72 -45.98
C VAL A 487 -72.88 7.36 -44.91
N VAL A 488 -73.03 7.16 -43.59
CA VAL A 488 -72.27 8.00 -42.61
C VAL A 488 -71.05 7.36 -41.91
N VAL A 489 -70.75 6.05 -42.03
CA VAL A 489 -69.75 5.41 -41.13
C VAL A 489 -68.40 5.05 -41.78
N VAL A 490 -68.21 5.22 -43.10
CA VAL A 490 -66.93 4.81 -43.76
C VAL A 490 -65.91 5.95 -43.87
N SER A 491 -66.27 7.20 -43.53
CA SER A 491 -65.40 8.37 -43.72
C SER A 491 -64.44 8.68 -42.55
N SER A 492 -64.54 8.01 -41.41
CA SER A 492 -63.77 8.34 -40.19
C SER A 492 -62.59 7.39 -39.89
N SER A 493 -62.47 6.24 -40.55
CA SER A 493 -61.39 5.28 -40.29
C SER A 493 -60.17 5.44 -41.20
N ALA A 494 -60.26 6.24 -42.29
CA ALA A 494 -59.16 6.46 -43.23
C ALA A 494 -58.22 7.63 -42.85
N VAL A 495 -58.56 8.45 -41.85
CA VAL A 495 -57.76 9.63 -41.44
C VAL A 495 -56.74 9.30 -40.33
N GLY A 496 -56.90 8.18 -39.61
CA GLY A 496 -55.98 7.78 -38.52
C GLY A 496 -54.64 7.16 -38.97
N TYR A 497 -54.59 6.57 -40.17
CA TYR A 497 -53.40 5.84 -40.65
C TYR A 497 -52.36 6.71 -41.37
N GLY A 498 -52.73 7.94 -41.77
CA GLY A 498 -51.83 8.87 -42.48
C GLY A 498 -50.91 9.70 -41.57
N VAL A 499 -51.20 9.81 -40.27
CA VAL A 499 -50.43 10.66 -39.33
C VAL A 499 -49.26 9.90 -38.69
N TYR A 500 -49.31 8.57 -38.62
CA TYR A 500 -48.27 7.76 -37.98
C TYR A 500 -47.01 7.57 -38.84
N TRP A 501 -47.13 7.64 -40.17
CA TRP A 501 -46.00 7.48 -41.09
C TRP A 501 -45.23 8.78 -41.38
N TYR A 502 -45.80 9.95 -41.11
CA TYR A 502 -45.14 11.24 -41.39
C TYR A 502 -44.17 11.69 -40.27
N ASN A 503 -44.28 11.12 -39.06
CA ASN A 503 -43.47 11.54 -37.91
C ASN A 503 -42.20 10.69 -37.67
N THR A 504 -42.02 9.59 -38.42
CA THR A 504 -40.86 8.69 -38.26
C THR A 504 -39.73 9.01 -39.25
N THR A 505 -40.01 9.71 -40.35
CA THR A 505 -39.03 9.97 -41.42
C THR A 505 -38.23 11.27 -41.25
N ILE A 506 -38.61 12.19 -40.34
CA ILE A 506 -37.90 13.47 -40.12
C ILE A 506 -36.84 13.40 -39.00
N LYS A 507 -36.69 12.27 -38.28
CA LYS A 507 -35.62 12.10 -37.27
C LYS A 507 -34.34 11.42 -37.78
N LEU A 508 -34.26 11.12 -39.07
CA LEU A 508 -33.08 10.51 -39.70
C LEU A 508 -32.26 11.49 -40.58
N LEU A 509 -32.57 12.79 -40.56
CA LEU A 509 -31.88 13.80 -41.38
C LEU A 509 -31.57 15.15 -40.68
N THR A 510 -31.39 15.16 -39.35
CA THR A 510 -30.74 16.27 -38.63
C THR A 510 -29.83 15.76 -37.53
#